data_AF-A0A553FX71-F1
#
_entry.id   AF-A0A553FX71-F1
#
_cell.length_a   1.000
_cell.length_b   1.000
_cell.length_c   1.000
_cell.angle_alpha   90.00
_cell.angle_beta   90.00
_cell.angle_gamma   90.00
#
_symmetry.space_group_name_H-M   'P 1'
#
loop_
_entity.id
_entity.type
_entity.pdbx_description
1 polymer ?
#
loop_
_entity_poly.entity_id
_entity_poly.type
_entity_poly.pdbx_seq_one_letter_code
_entity_poly.pdbx_strand_id
1 'polypeptide(L)'
;MLIICLKLFFSLFYKPDRMGAISTPPIKTDAKATELLTLSHDIMSASIYTEKSVQPDDKMLTHDLADTKVYLDKIAAFIEREYGDFKPEWKFYNKKSGWILKMFTKKRNVLFIVPCPHYFRVAFTLGDKAADLVFNSDLPESIKKGLSEAKKYIEGRTIQTQVNTQGDLDNVLKLIQLKLIY
;
A
#
# COMPACT_ATOMS: atom_id res chain seq x y z
N MET A 1 19.88 -8.57 -2.22
CA MET A 1 19.03 -7.84 -1.25
C MET A 1 17.69 -7.36 -1.85
N LEU A 2 17.62 -6.90 -3.11
CA LEU A 2 16.38 -6.37 -3.72
C LEU A 2 15.28 -7.42 -4.01
N ILE A 3 15.64 -8.69 -4.16
CA ILE A 3 14.73 -9.78 -4.58
C ILE A 3 13.83 -10.25 -3.43
N ILE A 4 14.32 -10.22 -2.19
CA ILE A 4 13.57 -10.73 -1.03
C ILE A 4 12.46 -9.74 -0.65
N CYS A 5 12.77 -8.45 -0.54
CA CYS A 5 11.81 -7.36 -0.37
C CYS A 5 10.65 -7.38 -1.40
N LEU A 6 10.89 -7.86 -2.63
CA LEU A 6 9.88 -8.00 -3.69
C LEU A 6 8.87 -9.15 -3.41
N LYS A 7 9.34 -10.30 -2.90
CA LYS A 7 8.49 -11.43 -2.50
C LYS A 7 7.63 -11.09 -1.29
N LEU A 8 8.17 -10.30 -0.35
CA LEU A 8 7.47 -9.82 0.84
C LEU A 8 6.31 -8.91 0.49
N PHE A 9 6.56 -7.99 -0.44
CA PHE A 9 5.55 -7.11 -1.00
C PHE A 9 4.40 -7.95 -1.61
N PHE A 10 4.72 -8.88 -2.51
CA PHE A 10 3.70 -9.68 -3.22
C PHE A 10 2.72 -10.46 -2.32
N SER A 11 3.19 -11.05 -1.22
CA SER A 11 2.35 -11.84 -0.30
C SER A 11 1.46 -10.97 0.60
N LEU A 12 1.77 -9.69 0.78
CA LEU A 12 1.02 -8.79 1.67
C LEU A 12 -0.04 -7.98 0.93
N PHE A 13 0.15 -7.71 -0.37
CA PHE A 13 -0.89 -7.08 -1.21
C PHE A 13 -2.00 -8.03 -1.64
N TYR A 14 -1.88 -9.31 -1.34
CA TYR A 14 -2.85 -10.33 -1.71
C TYR A 14 -3.09 -11.31 -0.55
N LYS A 15 -4.03 -10.98 0.34
CA LYS A 15 -4.75 -11.94 1.16
C LYS A 15 -6.09 -12.20 0.45
N PRO A 16 -6.38 -13.41 -0.04
CA PRO A 16 -7.71 -13.72 -0.55
C PRO A 16 -8.69 -13.71 0.64
N ASP A 17 -9.76 -12.93 0.54
CA ASP A 17 -10.91 -13.07 1.45
C ASP A 17 -11.45 -14.49 1.33
N ARG A 18 -11.58 -15.19 2.46
CA ARG A 18 -12.25 -16.49 2.51
C ARG A 18 -13.76 -16.25 2.35
N MET A 19 -14.28 -16.29 1.13
CA MET A 19 -15.72 -16.49 0.91
C MET A 19 -16.01 -17.98 0.79
N GLY A 20 -16.89 -18.46 1.69
CA GLY A 20 -17.41 -19.82 1.68
C GLY A 20 -18.22 -20.10 0.41
N ALA A 21 -18.12 -21.35 -0.04
CA ALA A 21 -18.84 -21.84 -1.20
C ALA A 21 -20.36 -21.83 -0.97
N ILE A 22 -21.10 -21.16 -1.84
CA ILE A 22 -22.55 -21.31 -1.98
C ILE A 22 -22.81 -21.76 -3.42
N SER A 23 -23.49 -22.90 -3.56
CA SER A 23 -23.88 -23.52 -4.82
C SER A 23 -24.89 -22.66 -5.60
N THR A 24 -24.64 -22.50 -6.90
CA THR A 24 -25.52 -21.79 -7.85
C THR A 24 -26.59 -22.71 -8.45
N PRO A 25 -27.83 -22.23 -8.70
CA PRO A 25 -28.71 -22.80 -9.72
C PRO A 25 -28.55 -22.06 -11.08
N PRO A 26 -28.94 -22.68 -12.21
CA PRO A 26 -28.61 -22.17 -13.54
C PRO A 26 -29.63 -21.13 -14.02
N ILE A 27 -29.16 -20.00 -14.54
CA ILE A 27 -30.02 -18.97 -15.16
C ILE A 27 -29.57 -18.78 -16.62
N LYS A 28 -30.55 -18.83 -17.54
CA LYS A 28 -30.39 -18.65 -18.99
C LYS A 28 -30.35 -17.16 -19.38
N THR A 29 -29.43 -16.86 -20.30
CA THR A 29 -29.46 -15.86 -21.41
C THR A 29 -29.50 -14.35 -21.10
N ASP A 30 -28.44 -13.62 -21.50
CA ASP A 30 -28.52 -12.42 -22.38
C ASP A 30 -27.11 -11.89 -22.75
N ALA A 31 -26.88 -11.52 -24.01
CA ALA A 31 -25.57 -11.05 -24.48
C ALA A 31 -25.10 -9.73 -23.83
N LYS A 32 -26.02 -8.93 -23.30
CA LYS A 32 -25.72 -7.73 -22.48
C LYS A 32 -25.23 -8.07 -21.07
N ALA A 33 -25.68 -9.21 -20.52
CA ALA A 33 -25.18 -9.70 -19.24
C ALA A 33 -23.72 -10.18 -19.39
N THR A 34 -23.32 -10.67 -20.57
CA THR A 34 -21.93 -11.05 -20.86
C THR A 34 -20.97 -9.85 -20.81
N GLU A 35 -21.40 -8.65 -21.23
CA GLU A 35 -20.60 -7.42 -21.18
C GLU A 35 -20.48 -6.86 -19.74
N LEU A 36 -21.54 -6.96 -18.93
CA LEU A 36 -21.53 -6.63 -17.50
C LEU A 36 -20.79 -7.67 -16.64
N LEU A 37 -20.74 -8.94 -17.07
CA LEU A 37 -19.99 -10.00 -16.40
C LEU A 37 -18.49 -9.95 -16.71
N THR A 38 -18.07 -9.49 -17.89
CA THR A 38 -16.65 -9.26 -18.20
C THR A 38 -15.99 -8.18 -17.31
N LEU A 39 -16.77 -7.26 -16.73
CA LEU A 39 -16.29 -6.25 -15.78
C LEU A 39 -16.00 -6.80 -14.36
N SER A 40 -16.43 -8.04 -14.08
CA SER A 40 -16.22 -8.68 -12.77
C SER A 40 -15.06 -9.67 -12.74
N HIS A 41 -14.31 -9.82 -13.84
CA HIS A 41 -13.22 -10.80 -13.96
C HIS A 41 -11.83 -10.23 -14.23
N ASP A 42 -11.64 -8.92 -14.12
CA ASP A 42 -10.30 -8.39 -13.81
C ASP A 42 -10.03 -8.64 -12.33
N ILE A 43 -9.19 -9.64 -12.09
CA ILE A 43 -8.53 -9.94 -10.82
C ILE A 43 -8.20 -8.63 -10.11
N MET A 44 -8.92 -8.31 -9.02
CA MET A 44 -8.80 -7.05 -8.28
C MET A 44 -7.33 -6.74 -8.01
N SER A 45 -6.81 -5.80 -8.80
CA SER A 45 -5.40 -5.43 -8.71
C SER A 45 -5.23 -4.57 -7.47
N ALA A 46 -4.07 -4.69 -6.80
CA ALA A 46 -3.86 -3.99 -5.54
C ALA A 46 -3.88 -2.46 -5.70
N SER A 47 -3.38 -1.98 -6.86
CA SER A 47 -3.40 -0.58 -7.28
C SER A 47 -4.45 -0.35 -8.36
N ILE A 48 -5.04 0.84 -8.40
CA ILE A 48 -5.93 1.29 -9.49
C ILE A 48 -5.20 1.45 -10.83
N TYR A 49 -3.88 1.56 -10.81
CA TYR A 49 -3.07 1.74 -12.01
C TYR A 49 -2.45 0.42 -12.46
N THR A 50 -3.09 -0.25 -13.44
CA THR A 50 -2.72 -1.60 -13.89
C THR A 50 -2.02 -1.63 -15.25
N GLU A 51 -2.08 -0.55 -16.01
CA GLU A 51 -1.50 -0.46 -17.35
C GLU A 51 0.00 -0.15 -17.30
N LYS A 52 0.83 -1.15 -17.65
CA LYS A 52 2.29 -1.03 -17.61
C LYS A 52 2.83 0.08 -18.53
N SER A 53 2.14 0.38 -19.63
CA SER A 53 2.54 1.41 -20.59
C SER A 53 2.26 2.84 -20.10
N VAL A 54 1.44 2.99 -19.04
CA VAL A 54 1.02 4.29 -18.52
C VAL A 54 1.55 4.43 -17.10
N GLN A 55 2.71 5.08 -16.94
CA GLN A 55 3.21 5.42 -15.62
C GLN A 55 2.32 6.52 -15.00
N PRO A 56 1.84 6.36 -13.75
CA PRO A 56 1.02 7.37 -13.11
C PRO A 56 1.76 8.70 -12.94
N ASP A 57 1.03 9.79 -13.11
CA ASP A 57 1.51 11.15 -12.86
C ASP A 57 0.72 11.84 -11.74
N ASP A 58 1.11 13.06 -11.39
CA ASP A 58 0.48 13.81 -10.31
C ASP A 58 -0.97 14.23 -10.61
N LYS A 59 -1.34 14.39 -11.89
CA LYS A 59 -2.70 14.73 -12.30
C LYS A 59 -3.63 13.54 -12.09
N MET A 60 -3.19 12.34 -12.49
CA MET A 60 -3.91 11.09 -12.23
C MET A 60 -4.12 10.90 -10.73
N LEU A 61 -3.06 11.08 -9.92
CA LEU A 61 -3.18 10.99 -8.46
C LEU A 61 -4.16 12.01 -7.88
N THR A 62 -4.13 13.26 -8.36
CA THR A 62 -5.03 14.31 -7.88
C THR A 62 -6.49 13.98 -8.20
N HIS A 63 -6.75 13.46 -9.40
CA HIS A 63 -8.09 13.02 -9.79
C HIS A 63 -8.56 11.79 -8.99
N ASP A 64 -7.76 10.74 -8.95
CA ASP A 64 -8.20 9.43 -8.46
C ASP A 64 -8.15 9.31 -6.93
N LEU A 65 -7.23 10.01 -6.25
CA LEU A 65 -7.18 10.04 -4.79
C LEU A 65 -8.12 11.10 -4.20
N ALA A 66 -8.57 12.07 -5.00
CA ALA A 66 -9.44 13.16 -4.59
C ALA A 66 -8.93 13.82 -3.29
N ASP A 67 -9.78 13.91 -2.26
CA ASP A 67 -9.48 14.59 -1.00
C ASP A 67 -8.31 13.97 -0.23
N THR A 68 -7.99 12.69 -0.45
CA THR A 68 -6.87 12.04 0.25
C THR A 68 -5.51 12.37 -0.37
N LYS A 69 -5.47 12.97 -1.56
CA LYS A 69 -4.22 13.43 -2.20
C LYS A 69 -3.43 14.36 -1.28
N VAL A 70 -4.11 15.19 -0.50
CA VAL A 70 -3.48 16.11 0.47
C VAL A 70 -2.64 15.36 1.51
N TYR A 71 -3.04 14.15 1.92
CA TYR A 71 -2.28 13.35 2.88
C TYR A 71 -1.03 12.75 2.24
N LEU A 72 -1.11 12.34 0.97
CA LEU A 72 0.04 11.87 0.22
C LEU A 72 1.11 12.98 0.11
N ASP A 73 0.67 14.21 -0.19
CA ASP A 73 1.56 15.37 -0.32
C ASP A 73 2.18 15.76 1.02
N LYS A 74 1.40 15.70 2.11
CA LYS A 74 1.91 15.90 3.47
C LYS A 74 2.97 14.87 3.87
N ILE A 75 2.81 13.60 3.47
CA ILE A 75 3.82 12.55 3.70
C ILE A 75 5.12 12.88 2.95
N ALA A 76 5.01 13.23 1.65
CA ALA A 76 6.18 13.59 0.84
C ALA A 76 6.92 14.80 1.41
N ALA A 77 6.17 15.87 1.74
CA ALA A 77 6.72 17.08 2.33
C ALA A 77 7.36 16.82 3.70
N PHE A 78 6.77 15.95 4.52
CA PHE A 78 7.33 15.55 5.80
C PHE A 78 8.67 14.82 5.63
N ILE A 79 8.76 13.87 4.71
CA ILE A 79 10.00 13.13 4.46
C ILE A 79 11.11 14.10 4.01
N GLU A 80 10.81 14.98 3.06
CA GLU A 80 11.79 15.96 2.57
C GLU A 80 12.23 16.93 3.67
N ARG A 81 11.28 17.48 4.43
CA ARG A 81 11.57 18.46 5.49
C ARG A 81 12.41 17.88 6.62
N GLU A 82 12.08 16.69 7.11
CA GLU A 82 12.71 16.12 8.31
C GLU A 82 13.98 15.31 8.00
N TYR A 83 14.09 14.71 6.81
CA TYR A 83 15.17 13.77 6.47
C TYR A 83 15.98 14.16 5.23
N GLY A 84 15.46 15.04 4.38
CA GLY A 84 16.08 15.47 3.13
C GLY A 84 16.20 14.37 2.07
N ASP A 85 16.70 14.75 0.90
CA ASP A 85 16.99 13.85 -0.23
C ASP A 85 15.78 12.97 -0.60
N PHE A 86 14.57 13.54 -0.57
CA PHE A 86 13.35 12.84 -0.94
C PHE A 86 13.37 12.46 -2.41
N LYS A 87 13.13 11.18 -2.67
CA LYS A 87 13.09 10.64 -4.03
C LYS A 87 11.89 9.70 -4.22
N PRO A 88 10.85 10.11 -4.96
CA PRO A 88 9.78 9.22 -5.38
C PRO A 88 10.23 8.36 -6.57
N GLU A 89 9.86 7.08 -6.56
CA GLU A 89 10.11 6.15 -7.68
C GLU A 89 8.87 5.31 -7.95
N TRP A 90 8.37 5.37 -9.19
CA TRP A 90 7.31 4.49 -9.65
C TRP A 90 7.86 3.15 -10.10
N LYS A 91 7.21 2.07 -9.68
CA LYS A 91 7.55 0.73 -10.14
C LYS A 91 6.30 -0.06 -10.47
N PHE A 92 6.24 -0.56 -11.71
CA PHE A 92 5.27 -1.56 -12.12
C PHE A 92 5.77 -2.95 -11.75
N TYR A 93 4.97 -3.72 -11.01
CA TYR A 93 5.36 -5.06 -10.61
C TYR A 93 4.77 -6.13 -11.53
N ASN A 94 3.45 -6.29 -11.53
CA ASN A 94 2.70 -7.07 -12.51
C ASN A 94 1.23 -6.66 -12.47
N LYS A 95 0.40 -7.23 -13.34
CA LYS A 95 -1.03 -6.88 -13.46
C LYS A 95 -1.75 -6.95 -12.11
N LYS A 96 -1.46 -7.94 -11.24
CA LYS A 96 -2.12 -8.09 -9.93
C LYS A 96 -1.76 -7.01 -8.92
N SER A 97 -0.58 -6.40 -9.01
CA SER A 97 -0.16 -5.33 -8.10
C SER A 97 -0.32 -3.94 -8.68
N GLY A 98 -0.18 -3.81 -10.00
CA GLY A 98 -0.13 -2.53 -10.70
C GLY A 98 1.12 -1.72 -10.40
N TRP A 99 1.00 -0.40 -10.57
CA TRP A 99 1.99 0.60 -10.22
C TRP A 99 1.96 0.93 -8.73
N ILE A 100 3.15 0.95 -8.15
CA ILE A 100 3.38 1.30 -6.75
C ILE A 100 4.41 2.42 -6.70
N LEU A 101 4.11 3.43 -5.90
CA LEU A 101 5.00 4.53 -5.65
C LEU A 101 5.85 4.21 -4.43
N LYS A 102 7.15 4.30 -4.59
CA LYS A 102 8.13 4.12 -3.51
C LYS A 102 8.63 5.48 -3.10
N MET A 103 8.64 5.74 -1.80
CA MET A 103 9.17 6.98 -1.24
C MET A 103 10.49 6.68 -0.53
N PHE A 104 11.55 7.33 -0.99
CA PHE A 104 12.88 7.20 -0.44
C PHE A 104 13.33 8.51 0.22
N THR A 105 14.20 8.38 1.22
CA THR A 105 15.17 9.41 1.59
C THR A 105 16.57 8.82 1.38
N LYS A 106 17.45 9.56 0.69
CA LYS A 106 18.80 9.08 0.34
C LYS A 106 18.74 7.75 -0.42
N LYS A 107 19.28 6.68 0.16
CA LYS A 107 19.26 5.31 -0.40
C LYS A 107 18.24 4.39 0.29
N ARG A 108 17.49 4.90 1.27
CA ARG A 108 16.63 4.09 2.12
C ARG A 108 15.17 4.22 1.71
N ASN A 109 14.53 3.08 1.47
CA ASN A 109 13.10 3.03 1.22
C ASN A 109 12.32 3.28 2.52
N VAL A 110 11.58 4.37 2.57
CA VAL A 110 10.76 4.76 3.72
C VAL A 110 9.50 3.91 3.73
N LEU A 111 8.72 3.99 2.65
CA LEU A 111 7.42 3.36 2.53
C LEU A 111 7.03 3.14 1.07
N PHE A 112 6.00 2.32 0.88
CA PHE A 112 5.35 2.12 -0.40
C PHE A 112 3.93 2.68 -0.33
N ILE A 113 3.50 3.32 -1.41
CA ILE A 113 2.15 3.83 -1.62
C ILE A 113 1.49 3.00 -2.71
N VAL A 114 0.30 2.51 -2.40
CA VAL A 114 -0.55 1.78 -3.33
C VAL A 114 -1.84 2.57 -3.50
N PRO A 115 -1.97 3.29 -4.64
CA PRO A 115 -3.18 4.05 -4.96
C PRO A 115 -4.41 3.14 -5.03
N CYS A 116 -5.50 3.57 -4.40
CA CYS A 116 -6.82 2.95 -4.46
C CYS A 116 -7.84 4.03 -4.89
N PRO A 117 -9.08 3.69 -5.26
CA PRO A 117 -10.07 4.70 -5.60
C PRO A 117 -10.38 5.56 -4.37
N HIS A 118 -10.14 6.87 -4.43
CA HIS A 118 -10.37 7.87 -3.38
C HIS A 118 -9.48 7.76 -2.12
N TYR A 119 -8.59 6.79 -2.03
CA TYR A 119 -7.68 6.62 -0.89
C TYR A 119 -6.40 5.92 -1.30
N PHE A 120 -5.44 5.76 -0.39
CA PHE A 120 -4.27 4.93 -0.66
C PHE A 120 -3.89 4.06 0.54
N ARG A 121 -3.19 2.98 0.25
CA ARG A 121 -2.55 2.14 1.26
C ARG A 121 -1.08 2.47 1.36
N VAL A 122 -0.57 2.48 2.59
CA VAL A 122 0.84 2.62 2.91
C VAL A 122 1.36 1.30 3.43
N ALA A 123 2.48 0.82 2.90
CA ALA A 123 3.18 -0.33 3.43
C ALA A 123 4.55 0.03 4.01
N PHE A 124 4.83 -0.46 5.21
CA PHE A 124 6.09 -0.27 5.91
C PHE A 124 6.75 -1.61 6.17
N THR A 125 8.00 -1.77 5.76
CA THR A 125 8.89 -2.82 6.28
C THR A 125 9.68 -2.25 7.46
N LEU A 126 9.44 -2.79 8.65
CA LEU A 126 10.04 -2.38 9.92
C LEU A 126 11.03 -3.45 10.40
N GLY A 127 12.30 -3.07 10.52
CA GLY A 127 13.31 -3.91 11.16
C GLY A 127 13.04 -4.08 12.66
N ASP A 128 13.68 -5.05 13.30
CA ASP A 128 13.38 -5.43 14.70
C ASP A 128 13.40 -4.24 15.68
N LYS A 129 14.42 -3.38 15.62
CA LYS A 129 14.51 -2.19 16.48
C LYS A 129 13.32 -1.23 16.29
N ALA A 130 12.94 -0.99 15.04
CA ALA A 130 11.79 -0.13 14.75
C ALA A 130 10.47 -0.79 15.18
N ALA A 131 10.35 -2.10 15.03
CA ALA A 131 9.18 -2.85 15.49
C ALA A 131 9.01 -2.77 17.01
N ASP A 132 10.10 -2.91 17.78
CA ASP A 132 10.08 -2.77 19.23
C ASP A 132 9.65 -1.36 19.66
N LEU A 133 10.09 -0.32 18.95
CA LEU A 133 9.62 1.04 19.18
C LEU A 133 8.13 1.20 18.88
N VAL A 134 7.60 0.57 17.83
CA VAL A 134 6.16 0.59 17.54
C VAL A 134 5.36 -0.04 18.67
N PHE A 135 5.77 -1.20 19.19
CA PHE A 135 5.07 -1.86 20.29
C PHE A 135 5.01 -1.00 21.57
N ASN A 136 6.08 -0.24 21.84
CA ASN A 136 6.20 0.64 23.01
C ASN A 136 5.68 2.07 22.78
N SER A 137 5.12 2.36 21.61
CA SER A 137 4.58 3.69 21.27
C SER A 137 3.10 3.85 21.64
N ASP A 138 2.59 5.06 21.43
CA ASP A 138 1.17 5.44 21.53
C ASP A 138 0.35 5.10 20.28
N LEU A 139 0.94 4.42 19.28
CA LEU A 139 0.22 3.99 18.09
C LEU A 139 -0.97 3.08 18.42
N PRO A 140 -2.06 3.14 17.64
CA PRO A 140 -3.24 2.31 17.83
C PRO A 140 -2.94 0.81 17.95
N GLU A 141 -3.71 0.13 18.79
CA GLU A 141 -3.59 -1.32 18.99
C GLU A 141 -3.80 -2.11 17.69
N SER A 142 -4.58 -1.59 16.74
CA SER A 142 -4.76 -2.18 15.41
C SER A 142 -3.44 -2.27 14.64
N ILE A 143 -2.58 -1.26 14.71
CA ILE A 143 -1.26 -1.24 14.07
C ILE A 143 -0.32 -2.22 14.77
N LYS A 144 -0.32 -2.22 16.12
CA LYS A 144 0.50 -3.13 16.92
C LYS A 144 0.13 -4.59 16.67
N LYS A 145 -1.17 -4.90 16.64
CA LYS A 145 -1.69 -6.22 16.29
C LYS A 145 -1.32 -6.60 14.85
N GLY A 146 -1.46 -5.69 13.90
CA GLY A 146 -1.02 -5.92 12.53
C GLY A 146 0.47 -6.26 12.44
N LEU A 147 1.29 -5.62 13.28
CA LEU A 147 2.72 -5.89 13.37
C LEU A 147 3.07 -7.20 14.06
N SER A 148 2.35 -7.60 15.11
CA SER A 148 2.57 -8.87 15.81
C SER A 148 2.19 -10.08 14.94
N GLU A 149 1.11 -9.95 14.16
CA GLU A 149 0.64 -10.96 13.21
C GLU A 149 1.45 -10.97 11.90
N ALA A 150 2.20 -9.90 11.61
CA ALA A 150 3.02 -9.82 10.41
C ALA A 150 4.15 -10.85 10.46
N LYS A 151 4.28 -11.60 9.36
CA LYS A 151 5.36 -12.57 9.21
C LYS A 151 6.71 -11.85 9.29
N LYS A 152 7.58 -12.37 10.15
CA LYS A 152 8.95 -11.88 10.33
C LYS A 152 9.87 -12.47 9.27
N TYR A 153 10.66 -11.60 8.65
CA TYR A 153 11.68 -11.93 7.67
C TYR A 153 13.01 -11.24 8.04
N ILE A 154 14.06 -11.49 7.25
CA ILE A 154 15.40 -10.94 7.49
C ILE A 154 15.38 -9.40 7.45
N GLU A 155 14.60 -8.81 6.54
CA GLU A 155 14.42 -7.35 6.46
C GLU A 155 13.53 -6.78 7.56
N GLY A 156 12.81 -7.63 8.29
CA GLY A 156 11.87 -7.26 9.33
C GLY A 156 10.43 -7.70 9.06
N ARG A 157 9.48 -7.01 9.68
CA ARG A 157 8.04 -7.26 9.56
C ARG A 157 7.42 -6.18 8.68
N THR A 158 6.53 -6.57 7.78
CA THR A 158 5.84 -5.61 6.92
C THR A 158 4.37 -5.50 7.27
N ILE A 159 3.92 -4.27 7.51
CA ILE A 159 2.53 -3.93 7.81
C ILE A 159 1.95 -3.02 6.74
N GLN A 160 0.63 -3.00 6.63
CA GLN A 160 -0.09 -2.09 5.75
C GLN A 160 -1.16 -1.34 6.56
N THR A 161 -1.35 -0.07 6.23
CA THR A 161 -2.43 0.75 6.74
C THR A 161 -3.09 1.52 5.60
N GLN A 162 -4.38 1.76 5.71
CA GLN A 162 -5.09 2.68 4.81
C GLN A 162 -4.93 4.11 5.32
N VAL A 163 -5.01 5.09 4.41
CA VAL A 163 -4.99 6.51 4.75
C VAL A 163 -6.21 7.16 4.15
N ASN A 164 -7.20 7.43 5.00
CA ASN A 164 -8.46 8.09 4.64
C ASN A 164 -8.68 9.36 5.46
N THR A 165 -8.09 9.43 6.65
CA THR A 165 -8.34 10.47 7.64
C THR A 165 -7.05 11.14 8.10
N GLN A 166 -7.18 12.30 8.75
CA GLN A 166 -6.05 12.97 9.39
C GLN A 166 -5.39 12.09 10.47
N GLY A 167 -6.17 11.30 11.23
CA GLY A 167 -5.61 10.36 12.22
C GLY A 167 -4.77 9.24 11.58
N ASP A 168 -5.18 8.76 10.39
CA ASP A 168 -4.36 7.80 9.64
C ASP A 168 -3.04 8.42 9.18
N LEU A 169 -3.09 9.67 8.70
CA LEU A 169 -1.88 10.42 8.36
C LEU A 169 -0.96 10.54 9.57
N ASP A 170 -1.47 10.95 10.74
CA ASP A 170 -0.67 11.13 11.94
C ASP A 170 0.03 9.82 12.36
N ASN A 171 -0.69 8.70 12.27
CA ASN A 171 -0.13 7.36 12.49
C ASN A 171 0.99 7.03 11.48
N VAL A 172 0.79 7.35 10.20
CA VAL A 172 1.80 7.15 9.14
C VAL A 172 3.04 8.00 9.40
N LEU A 173 2.89 9.27 9.77
CA LEU A 173 4.03 10.14 10.09
C LEU A 173 4.81 9.62 11.30
N LYS A 174 4.11 9.16 12.34
CA LYS A 174 4.74 8.52 13.51
C LYS A 174 5.49 7.25 13.12
N LEU A 175 4.92 6.39 12.27
CA LEU A 175 5.59 5.20 11.75
C LEU A 175 6.86 5.54 10.94
N ILE A 176 6.84 6.61 10.14
CA ILE A 176 8.03 7.10 9.44
C ILE A 176 9.11 7.49 10.44
N GLN A 177 8.76 8.26 11.48
CA GLN A 177 9.69 8.64 12.53
C GLN A 177 10.32 7.42 13.18
N LEU A 178 9.49 6.49 13.69
CA LEU A 178 9.97 5.28 14.37
C LEU A 178 10.84 4.41 13.46
N LYS A 179 10.51 4.34 12.18
CA LYS A 179 11.32 3.62 11.18
C LYS A 179 12.67 4.27 10.95
N LEU A 180 12.71 5.61 10.85
CA LEU A 180 13.89 6.37 10.44
C LEU A 180 14.83 6.78 11.58
N ILE A 181 14.53 6.45 12.83
CA ILE A 181 15.43 6.65 13.99
C ILE A 181 16.80 5.96 13.81
N TYR A 182 16.88 4.87 13.04
CA TYR A 182 18.10 4.05 12.84
C TYR A 182 18.52 3.96 11.38
#